data_AF-A0A7X8VQL0-F1
#
_entry.id   AF-A0A7X8VQL0-F1
#
_cell.length_a   1.000
_cell.length_b   1.000
_cell.length_c   1.000
_cell.angle_alpha   90.00
_cell.angle_beta   90.00
_cell.angle_gamma   90.00
#
_symmetry.space_group_name_H-M   'P 1'
#
loop_
_entity.id
_entity.type
_entity.pdbx_description
1 polymer ?
#
loop_
_entity_poly.entity_id
_entity_poly.type
_entity_poly.pdbx_seq_one_letter_code
_entity_poly.pdbx_strand_id
1 'polypeptide(L)' 'MATSTYRNKNKVRPRKRGAAKRRRVLMQRRRLVSLGMCEEAVAKLQSNELRALLKYPKKVQQSCESQA' A
#
# COMPACT_ATOMS: atom_id res chain seq x y z
N MET A 1 -7.45 33.62 -1.55
CA MET A 1 -6.90 32.25 -1.57
C MET A 1 -6.34 31.97 -2.95
N ALA A 2 -5.02 31.77 -3.11
CA ALA A 2 -4.43 31.58 -4.44
C ALA A 2 -4.93 30.28 -5.10
N THR A 3 -5.63 30.42 -6.23
CA THR A 3 -6.29 29.37 -7.04
C THR A 3 -5.40 28.79 -8.14
N SER A 4 -4.07 28.93 -8.10
CA SER A 4 -3.22 28.40 -9.17
C SER A 4 -2.83 26.95 -8.90
N THR A 5 -3.07 26.08 -9.88
CA THR A 5 -2.55 24.70 -9.96
C THR A 5 -1.02 24.64 -10.15
N TYR A 6 -0.36 25.80 -10.10
CA TYR A 6 1.04 26.03 -10.41
C TYR A 6 1.98 25.86 -9.20
N ARG A 7 1.69 24.92 -8.29
CA ARG A 7 2.59 24.66 -7.14
C ARG A 7 3.74 23.71 -7.45
N ASN A 8 3.70 22.98 -8.57
CA ASN A 8 4.72 21.97 -8.88
C ASN A 8 5.29 22.16 -10.29
N LYS A 9 6.52 22.69 -10.36
CA LYS A 9 7.26 22.93 -11.62
C LYS A 9 7.86 21.66 -12.23
N ASN A 10 7.86 20.54 -11.50
CA ASN A 10 8.46 19.28 -11.94
C ASN A 10 7.52 18.51 -12.87
N LYS A 11 7.51 18.86 -14.16
CA LYS A 11 6.69 18.22 -15.21
C LYS A 11 7.31 16.93 -15.78
N VAL A 12 8.63 16.78 -15.71
CA VAL A 12 9.38 15.65 -16.31
C VAL A 12 9.43 14.40 -15.44
N ARG A 13 9.28 14.53 -14.11
CA ARG A 13 9.37 13.38 -13.19
C ARG A 13 8.09 12.54 -13.24
N PRO A 14 8.15 11.25 -13.64
CA PRO A 14 6.96 10.41 -13.67
C PRO A 14 6.41 10.19 -12.26
N ARG A 15 5.11 10.42 -12.08
CA ARG A 15 4.40 10.16 -10.82
C ARG A 15 3.19 9.28 -11.10
N LYS A 16 2.97 8.28 -10.25
CA LYS A 16 1.75 7.46 -10.33
C LYS A 16 0.52 8.33 -10.10
N ARG A 17 -0.42 8.33 -11.05
CA ARG A 17 -1.72 9.01 -10.96
C ARG A 17 -2.77 8.11 -10.27
N GLY A 18 -3.98 8.63 -10.06
CA GLY A 18 -5.04 7.99 -9.26
C GLY A 18 -5.24 6.49 -9.54
N ALA A 19 -5.48 6.11 -10.80
CA ALA A 19 -5.65 4.70 -11.19
C ALA A 19 -4.43 3.83 -10.87
N ALA A 20 -3.21 4.31 -11.19
CA ALA A 20 -1.98 3.58 -10.90
C ALA A 20 -1.70 3.46 -9.40
N LYS A 21 -2.09 4.46 -8.59
CA LYS A 21 -2.03 4.40 -7.12
C LYS A 21 -3.00 3.35 -6.58
N ARG A 22 -4.25 3.31 -7.08
CA ARG A 22 -5.26 2.31 -6.70
C ARG A 22 -4.80 0.89 -7.04
N ARG A 23 -4.30 0.67 -8.27
CA ARG A 23 -3.74 -0.63 -8.70
C ARG A 23 -2.59 -1.09 -7.80
N ARG A 24 -1.71 -0.17 -7.37
CA ARG A 24 -0.63 -0.49 -6.42
C ARG A 24 -1.19 -1.00 -5.09
N VAL A 25 -2.18 -0.33 -4.51
CA VAL A 25 -2.77 -0.73 -3.22
C VAL A 25 -3.45 -2.09 -3.35
N LEU A 26 -4.19 -2.33 -4.43
CA LEU A 26 -4.83 -3.62 -4.70
C LEU A 26 -3.80 -4.76 -4.78
N MET A 27 -2.69 -4.55 -5.50
CA MET A 27 -1.59 -5.53 -5.56
C MET A 27 -0.93 -5.76 -4.20
N GLN A 28 -0.80 -4.71 -3.37
CA GLN A 28 -0.24 -4.83 -2.02
C GLN A 28 -1.14 -5.67 -1.11
N ARG A 29 -2.47 -5.48 -1.19
CA ARG A 29 -3.43 -6.31 -0.47
C ARG A 29 -3.33 -7.77 -0.87
N ARG A 30 -3.33 -8.08 -2.17
CA ARG A 30 -3.15 -9.45 -2.68
C ARG A 30 -1.88 -10.12 -2.18
N ARG A 31 -0.77 -9.36 -2.08
CA ARG A 31 0.50 -9.87 -1.55
C ARG A 31 0.41 -10.22 -0.07
N LEU A 32 -0.26 -9.41 0.75
CA LEU A 32 -0.43 -9.72 2.17
C LEU A 32 -1.33 -10.95 2.38
N VAL A 33 -2.38 -11.10 1.57
CA VAL A 33 -3.21 -12.31 1.58
C VAL A 33 -2.40 -13.54 1.20
N SER A 34 -1.55 -13.45 0.16
CA SER A 34 -0.66 -14.57 -0.20
C SER A 34 0.37 -14.94 0.87
N LEU A 35 0.66 -14.02 1.80
CA LEU A 35 1.55 -14.27 2.94
C LEU A 35 0.81 -14.88 4.14
N GLY A 36 -0.51 -15.10 4.05
CA GLY A 36 -1.32 -15.73 5.09
C GLY A 36 -2.16 -14.77 5.95
N MET A 37 -2.23 -13.47 5.62
CA MET A 37 -3.13 -12.56 6.34
C MET A 37 -4.59 -12.72 5.90
N CYS A 38 -5.52 -12.69 6.85
CA CYS A 38 -6.96 -12.69 6.57
C CYS A 38 -7.40 -11.47 5.74
N GLU A 39 -8.25 -11.70 4.73
CA GLU A 39 -8.71 -10.66 3.80
C GLU A 39 -9.45 -9.52 4.50
N GLU A 40 -10.23 -9.83 5.55
CA GLU A 40 -10.96 -8.83 6.33
C GLU A 40 -10.03 -7.90 7.11
N ALA A 41 -8.97 -8.47 7.68
CA ALA A 41 -7.95 -7.68 8.37
C ALA A 41 -7.25 -6.74 7.38
N VAL A 42 -6.87 -7.26 6.21
CA VAL A 42 -6.21 -6.50 5.15
C VAL A 42 -7.12 -5.39 4.57
N ALA A 43 -8.44 -5.59 4.54
CA ALA A 43 -9.40 -4.61 4.07
C ALA A 43 -9.48 -3.37 4.97
N LYS A 44 -9.36 -3.56 6.29
CA LYS A 44 -9.40 -2.49 7.31
C LYS A 44 -8.13 -1.63 7.32
N LEU A 45 -7.01 -2.15 6.80
CA LEU A 45 -5.72 -1.47 6.82
C LEU A 45 -5.63 -0.25 5.89
N GLN A 46 -4.94 0.77 6.37
CA GLN A 46 -4.61 1.98 5.62
C GLN A 46 -3.41 1.75 4.70
N SER A 47 -3.27 2.60 3.66
CA SER A 47 -2.25 2.40 2.62
C SER A 47 -0.79 2.54 3.09
N ASN A 48 -0.57 3.12 4.27
CA ASN A 48 0.75 3.25 4.89
C ASN A 48 1.12 1.97 5.64
N GLU A 49 0.17 1.41 6.40
CA GLU A 49 0.30 0.15 7.13
C GLU A 49 0.56 -1.01 6.18
N LEU A 50 -0.18 -1.08 5.07
CA LEU A 50 0.05 -2.08 4.02
C LEU A 50 1.50 -2.08 3.52
N ARG A 51 2.12 -0.89 3.41
CA ARG A 51 3.52 -0.78 2.96
C ARG A 51 4.51 -1.12 4.07
N ALA A 52 4.19 -0.79 5.31
CA ALA A 52 5.02 -1.11 6.46
C ALA A 52 5.11 -2.64 6.65
N LEU A 53 3.98 -3.35 6.58
CA LEU A 53 3.93 -4.81 6.67
C LEU A 53 4.72 -5.48 5.54
N LEU A 54 4.53 -5.02 4.30
CA LEU A 54 5.27 -5.55 3.14
C LEU A 54 6.77 -5.23 3.14
N LYS A 55 7.26 -4.34 4.01
CA LYS A 55 8.70 -4.05 4.15
C LYS A 55 9.46 -5.23 4.76
N TYR A 56 8.81 -5.99 5.64
CA TYR A 56 9.42 -7.12 6.37
C TYR A 56 8.54 -8.37 6.25
N PRO A 57 8.49 -9.01 5.06
CA PRO A 57 7.55 -10.10 4.79
C PRO A 57 7.74 -11.32 5.71
N LYS A 58 8.99 -11.65 6.08
CA LYS A 58 9.29 -12.74 7.03
C LYS A 58 8.67 -12.51 8.41
N LYS A 59 8.67 -11.27 8.89
CA LYS A 59 8.06 -10.93 10.19
C LYS A 59 6.54 -11.04 10.14
N VAL A 60 5.93 -10.66 9.01
CA VAL A 60 4.49 -10.83 8.79
C VAL A 60 4.13 -12.32 8.79
N GLN A 61 4.90 -13.13 8.07
CA GLN A 61 4.69 -14.57 8.04
C GLN A 61 4.82 -15.20 9.43
N GLN A 62 5.88 -14.87 10.18
CA GLN A 62 6.05 -15.33 11.57
C GLN A 62 4.89 -14.88 12.47
N SER A 63 4.40 -13.64 12.32
CA SER A 63 3.26 -13.16 13.11
C SER A 63 1.98 -13.92 12.80
N CYS A 64 1.77 -14.31 11.54
CA CYS A 64 0.64 -15.15 11.14
C CYS A 64 0.79 -16.58 11.66
N GLU A 65 1.99 -17.17 11.58
CA GLU A 65 2.30 -18.51 12.13
C GLU A 65 2.12 -18.56 13.66
N SER A 66 2.49 -17.49 14.37
CA SER A 66 2.32 -17.40 15.83
C SER A 66 0.89 -17.16 16.30
N GLN A 67 -0.01 -16.76 15.39
CA GLN A 67 -1.42 -16.49 15.69
C GLN A 67 -2.34 -17.67 15.36
N ALA A 68 -1.81 -18.73 14.74
CA ALA A 68 -2.49 -19.98 14.46
C ALA A 68 -2.29 -20.97 15.63
#